data_AF-A0A8C4VKH3-F1
#
_entry.id   AF-A0A8C4VKH3-F1
#
_cell.length_a   1.000
_cell.length_b   1.000
_cell.length_c   1.000
_cell.angle_alpha   90.00
_cell.angle_beta   90.00
_cell.angle_gamma   90.00
#
_symmetry.space_group_name_H-M   'P 1'
#
loop_
_entity.id
_entity.type
_entity.pdbx_description
1 polymer ?
#
loop_
_entity_poly.entity_id
_entity_poly.type
_entity_poly.pdbx_seq_one_letter_code
_entity_poly.pdbx_strand_id
1 'polypeptide(L)'
;MSMQQRKNRAVIIVNYAFCSRTEPLQPRKGAKREADKLFKALSKLNYAVKLYYDQAAKDIEEIYRQESREEHGDCFVSILSSHGEEGAIYDCWEELVKLTRIFQILSPQRCPVLAGKPKIFFIQNLCHYLERLCIFLLAI
;
A
#
# COMPACT_ATOMS: atom_id res chain seq x y z
N MET A 1 -16.17 -29.76 -12.81
CA MET A 1 -15.93 -28.32 -12.97
C MET A 1 -14.80 -27.95 -12.01
N SER A 2 -13.59 -27.66 -12.49
CA SER A 2 -12.49 -27.25 -11.61
C SER A 2 -12.84 -25.89 -11.01
N MET A 3 -13.00 -25.82 -9.67
CA MET A 3 -13.05 -24.53 -8.98
C MET A 3 -11.76 -23.79 -9.30
N GLN A 4 -11.87 -22.69 -10.04
CA GLN A 4 -10.74 -21.85 -10.35
C GLN A 4 -10.31 -21.20 -9.02
N GLN A 5 -9.15 -21.58 -8.49
CA GLN A 5 -8.69 -21.08 -7.20
C GLN A 5 -8.51 -19.56 -7.27
N ARG A 6 -9.16 -18.84 -6.35
CA ARG A 6 -9.07 -17.38 -6.27
C ARG A 6 -7.62 -16.97 -6.03
N LYS A 7 -7.10 -16.05 -6.82
CA LYS A 7 -5.73 -15.55 -6.66
C LYS A 7 -5.63 -14.69 -5.41
N ASN A 8 -4.52 -14.82 -4.68
CA ASN A 8 -4.13 -13.83 -3.69
C ASN A 8 -3.95 -12.47 -4.38
N ARG A 9 -4.30 -11.38 -3.70
CA ARG A 9 -4.21 -10.03 -4.27
C ARG A 9 -3.13 -9.24 -3.57
N ALA A 10 -2.46 -8.38 -4.32
CA ALA A 10 -1.49 -7.46 -3.78
C ALA A 10 -1.70 -6.06 -4.33
N VAL A 11 -1.60 -5.06 -3.46
CA VAL A 11 -1.58 -3.64 -3.83
C VAL A 11 -0.20 -3.08 -3.51
N ILE A 12 0.40 -2.39 -4.47
CA ILE A 12 1.64 -1.65 -4.31
C ILE A 12 1.33 -0.18 -4.63
N ILE A 13 1.48 0.71 -3.66
CA ILE A 13 1.34 2.15 -3.85
C ILE A 13 2.69 2.79 -3.57
N VAL A 14 3.24 3.49 -4.56
CA VAL A 14 4.54 4.15 -4.47
C VAL A 14 4.41 5.62 -4.83
N ASN A 15 4.54 6.48 -3.84
CA ASN A 15 4.67 7.92 -4.07
C ASN A 15 6.16 8.26 -4.06
N TYR A 16 6.63 8.84 -5.16
CA TYR A 16 8.04 9.16 -5.35
C TYR A 16 8.26 10.54 -5.97
N ALA A 17 7.26 11.10 -6.65
CA ALA A 17 7.21 12.50 -7.06
C ALA A 17 6.22 13.25 -6.17
N PHE A 18 6.67 14.36 -5.57
CA PHE A 18 5.88 15.18 -4.65
C PHE A 18 5.75 16.58 -5.21
N CYS A 19 4.53 17.11 -5.21
CA CYS A 19 4.16 18.35 -5.90
C CYS A 19 3.54 19.38 -4.93
N SER A 20 4.20 19.71 -3.81
CA SER A 20 3.77 20.83 -2.96
C SER A 20 4.07 22.20 -3.57
N ARG A 21 3.27 23.21 -3.18
CA ARG A 21 3.36 24.59 -3.66
C ARG A 21 4.42 25.43 -2.96
N THR A 22 4.87 25.05 -1.78
CA THR A 22 5.77 25.88 -0.96
C THR A 22 7.18 25.29 -0.88
N GLU A 23 7.32 24.07 -0.39
CA GLU A 23 8.62 23.39 -0.25
C GLU A 23 8.44 21.89 -0.45
N PRO A 24 8.56 21.39 -1.70
CA PRO A 24 8.24 20.01 -1.97
C PRO A 24 9.24 19.03 -1.36
N LEU A 25 8.71 17.91 -0.88
CA LEU A 25 9.52 16.79 -0.41
C LEU A 25 10.41 16.28 -1.55
N GLN A 26 11.62 15.86 -1.20
CA GLN A 26 12.60 15.42 -2.19
C GLN A 26 12.12 14.16 -2.94
N PRO A 27 12.25 14.11 -4.27
CA PRO A 27 11.89 12.92 -5.04
C PRO A 27 12.65 11.67 -4.57
N ARG A 28 11.93 10.54 -4.47
CA ARG A 28 12.47 9.28 -3.96
C ARG A 28 13.17 8.50 -5.08
N LYS A 29 14.40 8.89 -5.42
CA LYS A 29 15.22 8.24 -6.45
C LYS A 29 15.33 6.73 -6.18
N GLY A 30 15.04 5.92 -7.20
CA GLY A 30 15.09 4.45 -7.11
C GLY A 30 13.80 3.77 -6.67
N ALA A 31 12.83 4.49 -6.10
CA ALA A 31 11.57 3.92 -5.63
C ALA A 31 10.78 3.22 -6.75
N LYS A 32 10.75 3.80 -7.96
CA LYS A 32 10.11 3.16 -9.13
C LYS A 32 10.73 1.81 -9.48
N ARG A 33 12.07 1.73 -9.48
CA ARG A 33 12.81 0.49 -9.76
C ARG A 33 12.57 -0.55 -8.67
N GLU A 34 12.44 -0.14 -7.41
CA GLU A 34 12.07 -1.02 -6.30
C GLU A 34 10.64 -1.56 -6.49
N ALA A 35 9.69 -0.69 -6.81
CA ALA A 35 8.29 -1.04 -7.09
C ALA A 35 8.19 -2.08 -8.22
N ASP A 36 8.93 -1.89 -9.32
CA ASP A 36 8.96 -2.82 -10.45
C ASP A 36 9.50 -4.20 -10.05
N LYS A 37 10.49 -4.26 -9.15
CA LYS A 37 11.02 -5.53 -8.64
C LYS A 37 9.97 -6.22 -7.77
N LEU A 38 9.29 -5.50 -6.89
CA LEU A 38 8.24 -6.03 -6.03
C LEU A 38 7.04 -6.54 -6.83
N PHE A 39 6.61 -5.78 -7.84
CA PHE A 39 5.59 -6.22 -8.79
C PHE A 39 5.97 -7.54 -9.45
N LYS A 40 7.18 -7.60 -10.04
CA LYS A 40 7.67 -8.84 -10.68
C LYS A 40 7.76 -10.01 -9.71
N ALA A 41 8.20 -9.77 -8.47
CA ALA A 41 8.30 -10.82 -7.46
C ALA A 41 6.93 -11.37 -7.08
N LEU A 42 5.96 -10.51 -6.77
CA LEU A 42 4.60 -10.92 -6.40
C LEU A 42 3.84 -11.57 -7.57
N SER A 43 4.03 -11.06 -8.81
CA SER A 43 3.46 -11.70 -10.00
C SER A 43 4.02 -13.10 -10.23
N LYS A 44 5.32 -13.34 -9.99
CA LYS A 44 5.93 -14.68 -10.05
C LYS A 44 5.36 -15.62 -8.99
N LEU A 45 4.92 -15.09 -7.86
CA LEU A 45 4.19 -15.82 -6.81
C LEU A 45 2.69 -15.95 -7.11
N ASN A 46 2.26 -15.65 -8.35
CA ASN A 46 0.88 -15.77 -8.84
C ASN A 46 -0.14 -14.87 -8.10
N TYR A 47 0.29 -13.76 -7.51
CA TYR A 47 -0.62 -12.73 -7.01
C TYR A 47 -1.25 -11.95 -8.17
N ALA A 48 -2.51 -11.53 -8.00
CA ALA A 48 -3.10 -10.46 -8.78
C ALA A 48 -2.62 -9.12 -8.23
N VAL A 49 -1.57 -8.57 -8.84
CA VAL A 49 -0.89 -7.36 -8.36
C VAL A 49 -1.45 -6.11 -9.04
N LYS A 50 -1.84 -5.11 -8.25
CA LYS A 50 -2.13 -3.74 -8.72
C LYS A 50 -1.02 -2.81 -8.24
N LEU A 51 -0.44 -2.05 -9.17
CA LEU A 51 0.67 -1.13 -8.92
C LEU A 51 0.24 0.30 -9.26
N TYR A 52 0.39 1.20 -8.31
CA TYR A 52 -0.01 2.60 -8.39
C TYR A 52 1.17 3.50 -8.04
N TYR A 53 1.24 4.63 -8.74
CA TYR A 53 2.26 5.65 -8.54
C TYR A 53 1.63 6.99 -8.21
N ASP A 54 2.27 7.75 -7.32
CA ASP A 54 1.98 9.16 -7.05
C ASP A 54 0.46 9.43 -6.86
N GLN A 55 -0.13 8.71 -5.90
CA GLN A 55 -1.55 8.77 -5.57
C GLN A 55 -1.84 9.87 -4.55
N ALA A 56 -2.95 10.57 -4.76
CA ALA A 56 -3.51 11.49 -3.77
C ALA A 56 -4.19 10.71 -2.62
N ALA A 57 -4.37 11.35 -1.47
CA ALA A 57 -4.92 10.74 -0.26
C ALA A 57 -6.27 10.05 -0.51
N LYS A 58 -7.16 10.73 -1.24
CA LYS A 58 -8.48 10.21 -1.62
C LYS A 58 -8.39 8.96 -2.50
N ASP A 59 -7.41 8.90 -3.40
CA ASP A 59 -7.24 7.80 -4.35
C ASP A 59 -6.65 6.59 -3.63
N ILE A 60 -5.73 6.81 -2.68
CA ILE A 60 -5.23 5.78 -1.77
C ILE A 60 -6.39 5.16 -1.00
N GLU A 61 -7.26 5.95 -0.36
CA GLU A 61 -8.44 5.42 0.34
C GLU A 61 -9.38 4.65 -0.59
N GLU A 62 -9.62 5.16 -1.80
CA GLU A 62 -10.51 4.52 -2.77
C GLU A 62 -9.96 3.18 -3.27
N ILE A 63 -8.64 3.07 -3.50
CA ILE A 63 -8.00 1.79 -3.83
C ILE A 63 -8.32 0.75 -2.73
N TYR A 64 -8.20 1.11 -1.46
CA TYR A 64 -8.52 0.18 -0.37
C TYR A 64 -10.02 -0.13 -0.25
N ARG A 65 -10.90 0.83 -0.55
CA ARG A 65 -12.36 0.58 -0.62
C ARG A 65 -12.75 -0.34 -1.77
N GLN A 66 -12.01 -0.30 -2.88
CA GLN A 66 -12.18 -1.26 -3.96
C GLN A 66 -11.72 -2.64 -3.52
N GLU A 67 -10.52 -2.75 -2.94
CA GLU A 67 -10.03 -4.03 -2.41
C GLU A 67 -10.94 -4.59 -1.31
N SER A 68 -11.63 -3.76 -0.53
CA SER A 68 -12.56 -4.23 0.49
C SER A 68 -13.84 -4.87 -0.07
N ARG A 69 -14.07 -4.77 -1.39
CA ARG A 69 -15.23 -5.34 -2.10
C ARG A 69 -14.86 -6.47 -3.05
N GLU A 70 -13.56 -6.66 -3.28
CA GLU A 70 -13.03 -7.63 -4.23
C GLU A 70 -12.89 -9.02 -3.59
N GLU A 71 -12.97 -10.06 -4.41
CA GLU A 71 -12.68 -11.41 -3.93
C GLU A 71 -11.18 -11.64 -3.82
N HIS A 72 -10.74 -12.10 -2.65
CA HIS A 72 -9.34 -12.46 -2.38
C HIS A 72 -9.19 -13.97 -2.27
N GLY A 73 -8.00 -14.48 -2.59
CA GLY A 73 -7.55 -15.81 -2.21
C GLY A 73 -7.41 -15.98 -0.69
N ASP A 74 -6.33 -16.61 -0.26
CA ASP A 74 -6.07 -16.95 1.13
C ASP A 74 -5.48 -15.78 1.93
N CYS A 75 -4.83 -14.82 1.25
CA CYS A 75 -4.26 -13.64 1.90
C CYS A 75 -4.28 -12.38 1.01
N PHE A 76 -4.08 -11.24 1.65
CA PHE A 76 -3.89 -9.95 1.00
C PHE A 76 -2.56 -9.32 1.42
N VAL A 77 -1.83 -8.78 0.45
CA VAL A 77 -0.57 -8.05 0.67
C VAL A 77 -0.73 -6.59 0.24
N SER A 78 -0.28 -5.68 1.08
CA SER A 78 -0.23 -4.26 0.77
C SER A 78 1.18 -3.73 0.98
N ILE A 79 1.73 -3.06 -0.02
CA ILE A 79 3.01 -2.37 0.06
C ILE A 79 2.75 -0.89 -0.12
N LEU A 80 3.09 -0.09 0.89
CA LEU A 80 2.98 1.36 0.89
C LEU A 80 4.38 1.95 0.97
N SER A 81 4.78 2.72 -0.03
CA SER A 81 6.12 3.30 -0.12
C SER A 81 6.02 4.80 -0.39
N SER A 82 6.38 5.62 0.58
CA SER A 82 6.34 7.10 0.47
C SER A 82 7.31 7.77 1.44
N HIS A 83 7.31 9.10 1.51
CA HIS A 83 7.70 9.79 2.73
C HIS A 83 6.63 9.59 3.79
N GLY A 84 6.95 9.82 5.05
CA GLY A 84 5.94 9.78 6.10
C GLY A 84 6.49 10.04 7.49
N GLU A 85 5.63 9.81 8.46
CA GLU A 85 5.92 9.93 9.88
C GLU A 85 5.33 8.73 10.62
N GLU A 86 5.47 8.69 11.94
CA GLU A 86 4.95 7.58 12.73
C GLU A 86 3.43 7.43 12.54
N GLY A 87 3.00 6.26 12.04
CA GLY A 87 1.60 5.95 11.82
C GLY A 87 0.96 6.57 10.56
N ALA A 88 1.73 7.25 9.69
CA ALA A 88 1.20 7.89 8.49
C ALA A 88 2.19 7.90 7.31
N ILE A 89 1.66 8.05 6.10
CA ILE A 89 2.42 8.28 4.87
C ILE A 89 1.95 9.57 4.21
N TYR A 90 2.82 10.23 3.46
CA TYR A 90 2.44 11.34 2.59
C TYR A 90 1.86 10.85 1.27
N ASP A 91 0.82 11.52 0.79
CA ASP A 91 0.34 11.40 -0.57
C ASP A 91 1.26 12.16 -1.56
N CYS A 92 0.95 12.20 -2.86
CA CYS A 92 1.77 12.94 -3.84
C CYS A 92 1.66 14.48 -3.74
N TRP A 93 0.69 14.99 -2.97
CA TRP A 93 0.48 16.40 -2.66
C TRP A 93 0.94 16.80 -1.26
N GLU A 94 1.62 15.87 -0.56
CA GLU A 94 2.14 16.03 0.79
C GLU A 94 1.06 16.16 1.87
N GLU A 95 -0.14 15.61 1.61
CA GLU A 95 -1.15 15.38 2.63
C GLU A 95 -0.90 14.07 3.38
N LEU A 96 -1.09 14.08 4.70
CA LEU A 96 -0.92 12.90 5.54
C LEU A 96 -2.09 11.94 5.43
N VAL A 97 -1.78 10.68 5.11
CA VAL A 97 -2.70 9.55 5.15
C VAL A 97 -2.37 8.68 6.36
N LYS A 98 -3.26 8.70 7.36
CA LYS A 98 -3.11 7.86 8.56
C LYS A 98 -3.30 6.39 8.21
N LEU A 99 -2.35 5.53 8.58
CA LEU A 99 -2.42 4.08 8.34
C LEU A 99 -3.64 3.45 9.03
N THR A 100 -4.04 3.99 10.18
CA THR A 100 -5.26 3.56 10.90
C THR A 100 -6.53 3.69 10.05
N ARG A 101 -6.58 4.64 9.10
CA ARG A 101 -7.70 4.78 8.16
C ARG A 101 -7.77 3.61 7.20
N ILE A 102 -6.62 3.19 6.67
CA ILE A 102 -6.47 2.04 5.77
C ILE A 102 -6.82 0.76 6.51
N PHE A 103 -6.29 0.57 7.72
CA PHE A 103 -6.58 -0.61 8.55
C PHE A 103 -8.06 -0.69 8.92
N GLN A 104 -8.70 0.44 9.19
CA GLN A 104 -10.15 0.48 9.42
C GLN A 104 -10.95 0.05 8.19
N ILE A 105 -10.59 0.48 6.99
CA ILE A 105 -11.29 0.06 5.75
C ILE A 105 -11.23 -1.46 5.60
N LEU A 106 -10.09 -2.07 5.95
CA LEU A 106 -9.84 -3.51 5.83
C LEU A 106 -10.13 -4.30 7.12
N SER A 107 -10.78 -3.69 8.12
CA SER A 107 -11.10 -4.39 9.37
C SER A 107 -12.13 -5.49 9.14
N PRO A 108 -12.17 -6.55 9.96
CA PRO A 108 -13.15 -7.63 9.80
C PRO A 108 -14.61 -7.15 9.76
N GLN A 109 -14.94 -6.06 10.47
CA GLN A 109 -16.28 -5.49 10.51
C GLN A 109 -16.64 -4.72 9.23
N ARG A 110 -15.66 -4.07 8.58
CA ARG A 110 -15.89 -3.25 7.37
C ARG A 110 -15.56 -3.96 6.06
N CYS A 111 -14.75 -5.01 6.12
CA CYS A 111 -14.31 -5.83 4.99
C CYS A 111 -14.54 -7.32 5.27
N PRO A 112 -15.80 -7.80 5.18
CA PRO A 112 -16.11 -9.22 5.43
C PRO A 112 -15.38 -10.18 4.48
N VAL A 113 -15.05 -9.75 3.25
CA VAL A 113 -14.36 -10.56 2.24
C VAL A 113 -12.91 -10.94 2.64
N LEU A 114 -12.31 -10.17 3.56
CA LEU A 114 -10.99 -10.41 4.16
C LEU A 114 -11.08 -10.79 5.65
N ALA A 115 -12.29 -10.99 6.20
CA ALA A 115 -12.43 -11.48 7.56
C ALA A 115 -11.84 -12.90 7.68
N GLY A 116 -11.02 -13.12 8.71
CA GLY A 116 -10.30 -14.39 8.92
C GLY A 116 -9.12 -14.65 7.97
N LYS A 117 -8.86 -13.76 7.00
CA LYS A 117 -7.71 -13.86 6.08
C LYS A 117 -6.56 -12.96 6.54
N PRO A 118 -5.30 -13.41 6.52
CA PRO A 118 -4.16 -12.56 6.85
C PRO A 118 -4.07 -11.34 5.93
N LYS A 119 -3.92 -10.14 6.53
CA LYS A 119 -3.66 -8.89 5.83
C LYS A 119 -2.24 -8.44 6.17
N ILE A 120 -1.33 -8.52 5.21
CA ILE A 120 0.10 -8.27 5.40
C ILE A 120 0.46 -6.90 4.82
N PHE A 121 0.93 -5.99 5.66
CA PHE A 121 1.35 -4.66 5.23
C PHE A 121 2.86 -4.51 5.34
N PHE A 122 3.49 -4.03 4.28
CA PHE A 122 4.86 -3.52 4.26
C PHE A 122 4.80 -2.01 4.08
N ILE A 123 5.18 -1.27 5.11
CA ILE A 123 5.21 0.19 5.07
C ILE A 123 6.67 0.63 4.99
N GLN A 124 7.06 1.24 3.88
CA GLN A 124 8.35 1.88 3.69
C GLN A 124 8.15 3.40 3.72
N ASN A 125 8.33 4.01 4.88
CA ASN A 125 8.28 5.46 5.02
C ASN A 125 9.66 6.02 5.38
N LEU A 126 10.02 7.13 4.73
CA LEU A 126 11.18 7.93 5.11
C LEU A 126 10.72 9.02 6.07
N CYS A 127 11.15 8.93 7.33
CA CYS A 127 10.91 9.97 8.32
C CYS A 127 12.12 10.90 8.39
N HIS A 128 11.90 12.19 8.12
CA HIS A 128 12.96 13.21 8.15
C HIS A 128 13.66 13.32 9.51
N TYR A 129 12.97 12.97 10.60
CA TYR A 129 13.52 13.08 11.96
C TYR A 129 14.46 11.94 12.36
N LEU A 130 14.48 10.82 11.65
CA LEU A 130 15.20 9.63 12.09
C LEU A 130 16.30 9.15 11.13
N GLU A 131 16.48 9.78 9.95
CA GLU A 131 17.40 9.32 8.88
C GLU A 131 17.33 7.79 8.62
N ARG A 132 16.19 7.16 8.90
CA ARG A 132 16.04 5.71 8.88
C ARG A 132 14.89 5.30 7.98
N LEU A 133 15.15 4.22 7.25
CA LEU A 133 14.16 3.46 6.53
C LEU A 133 13.31 2.71 7.57
N CYS A 134 12.08 3.14 7.79
CA CYS A 134 11.14 2.40 8.61
C CYS A 134 10.42 1.39 7.73
N ILE A 135 10.70 0.09 7.92
CA ILE A 135 9.93 -1.01 7.34
C ILE A 135 9.07 -1.62 8.45
N PHE A 136 7.77 -1.38 8.41
CA PHE A 136 6.84 -2.04 9.33
C PHE A 136 6.15 -3.20 8.62
N LEU A 137 6.26 -4.39 9.20
CA LEU A 137 5.41 -5.53 8.88
C LEU A 137 4.25 -5.55 9.86
N LEU A 138 3.03 -5.27 9.38
CA LEU A 138 1.82 -5.42 10.18
C LEU A 138 0.97 -6.57 9.62
N ALA A 139 0.69 -7.55 10.47
CA ALA A 139 -0.31 -8.58 10.20
C ALA A 139 -1.58 -8.26 11.00
N ILE A 140 -2.70 -8.08 10.28
CA ILE A 140 -4.04 -7.79 10.84
C ILE A 140 -5.07 -8.83 10.39
#